data_AF-A0A2H1L8F6-F1
#
_entry.id   AF-A0A2H1L8F6-F1
#
_cell.length_a   1.000
_cell.length_b   1.000
_cell.length_c   1.000
_cell.angle_alpha   90.00
_cell.angle_beta   90.00
_cell.angle_gamma   90.00
#
_symmetry.space_group_name_H-M   'P 1'
#
loop_
_entity.id
_entity.type
_entity.pdbx_description
1 polymer ?
#
loop_
_entity_poly.entity_id
_entity_poly.type
_entity_poly.pdbx_seq_one_letter_code
_entity_poly.pdbx_strand_id
1 'polypeptide(L)'
;MDTVLIRATPSPLERVDPSDVWRLNAYHNNSGNVAFPFGLFRHLTTESTSVESDWYGARLPEPEEVNDRYSMYVLPMANDFGGHFTSEMARMTRFIEQLTIPVAVVGIGGAFAIDDPFDAPKPFDGVAKDFINAVLERSSLIGLRGEITGRYLESLGYTAEQHFRVIGDPTLYNLGPTLQTGPSNTAPI
;
A
#
# COMPACT_ATOMS: atom_id res chain seq x y z
N MET A 1 -7.71 -21.81 8.13
CA MET A 1 -7.16 -20.59 8.76
C MET A 1 -6.40 -19.92 7.64
N ASP A 2 -6.87 -18.75 7.23
CA ASP A 2 -6.36 -18.07 6.05
C ASP A 2 -5.19 -17.19 6.46
N THR A 3 -4.08 -17.27 5.74
CA THR A 3 -2.90 -16.45 6.02
C THR A 3 -2.77 -15.39 4.95
N VAL A 4 -2.84 -14.13 5.37
CA VAL A 4 -2.63 -12.96 4.53
C VAL A 4 -1.17 -12.54 4.64
N LEU A 5 -0.50 -12.37 3.50
CA LEU A 5 0.81 -11.74 3.46
C LEU A 5 0.63 -10.23 3.33
N ILE A 6 1.40 -9.45 4.08
CA ILE A 6 1.42 -7.99 3.98
C ILE A 6 2.83 -7.49 3.71
N ARG A 7 2.97 -6.54 2.77
CA ARG A 7 4.24 -5.83 2.55
C ARG A 7 4.46 -4.81 3.66
N ALA A 8 5.30 -5.12 4.63
CA ALA A 8 5.41 -4.34 5.86
C ALA A 8 6.75 -4.53 6.56
N THR A 9 7.03 -3.69 7.57
CA THR A 9 8.07 -3.98 8.57
C THR A 9 7.70 -5.24 9.36
N PRO A 10 8.56 -5.74 10.27
CA PRO A 10 8.16 -6.81 11.17
C PRO A 10 6.77 -6.61 11.77
N SER A 11 6.01 -7.70 11.83
CA SER A 11 4.70 -7.80 12.44
C SER A 11 4.73 -7.22 13.85
N PRO A 12 3.73 -6.42 14.25
CA PRO A 12 3.64 -5.96 15.63
C PRO A 12 3.40 -7.09 16.64
N LEU A 13 3.07 -8.29 16.15
CA LEU A 13 2.88 -9.49 16.96
C LEU A 13 4.18 -10.28 17.17
N GLU A 14 5.27 -9.91 16.47
CA GLU A 14 6.53 -10.61 16.56
C GLU A 14 7.56 -9.86 17.41
N ARG A 15 8.42 -10.62 18.08
CA ARG A 15 9.55 -10.07 18.84
C ARG A 15 10.78 -10.05 17.94
N VAL A 16 11.23 -8.86 17.57
CA VAL A 16 12.46 -8.67 16.79
C VAL A 16 13.65 -8.45 17.72
N ASP A 17 14.76 -9.14 17.50
CA ASP A 17 15.99 -8.93 18.26
C ASP A 17 16.65 -7.59 17.88
N PRO A 18 17.16 -6.78 18.84
CA PRO A 18 17.84 -5.52 18.52
C PRO A 18 18.98 -5.65 17.50
N SER A 19 19.68 -6.78 17.49
CA SER A 19 20.75 -7.05 16.52
C SER A 19 20.20 -7.20 15.10
N ASP A 20 19.04 -7.85 14.93
CA ASP A 20 18.36 -7.98 13.65
C ASP A 20 17.72 -6.67 13.19
N VAL A 21 17.19 -5.85 14.12
CA VAL A 21 16.73 -4.50 13.79
C VAL A 21 17.82 -3.69 13.10
N TRP A 22 19.04 -3.72 13.65
CA TRP A 22 20.18 -3.03 13.07
C TRP A 22 20.67 -3.69 11.78
N ARG A 23 20.91 -5.01 11.81
CA ARG A 23 21.51 -5.76 10.70
C ARG A 23 20.65 -5.77 9.44
N LEU A 24 19.33 -5.87 9.60
CA LEU A 24 18.37 -5.97 8.50
C LEU A 24 17.75 -4.61 8.15
N ASN A 25 18.06 -3.55 8.92
CA ASN A 25 17.35 -2.28 8.85
C ASN A 25 15.82 -2.49 8.89
N ALA A 26 15.35 -3.27 9.87
CA ALA A 26 14.02 -3.88 9.85
C ALA A 26 12.84 -2.89 9.81
N TYR A 27 13.08 -1.63 10.17
CA TYR A 27 12.08 -0.55 10.14
C TYR A 27 12.38 0.54 9.09
N HIS A 28 13.31 0.28 8.18
CA HIS A 28 13.60 1.05 6.97
C HIS A 28 13.81 2.55 7.20
N ASN A 29 14.32 2.92 8.38
CA ASN A 29 14.53 4.30 8.82
C ASN A 29 13.27 5.20 8.79
N ASN A 30 12.07 4.63 8.73
CA ASN A 30 10.81 5.37 8.62
C ASN A 30 9.76 4.78 9.58
N SER A 31 9.64 5.36 10.77
CA SER A 31 8.64 4.97 11.77
C SER A 31 7.20 5.24 11.31
N GLY A 32 7.00 6.16 10.37
CA GLY A 32 5.70 6.35 9.71
C GLY A 32 5.26 5.09 8.97
N ASN A 33 6.14 4.48 8.18
CA ASN A 33 5.86 3.26 7.42
C ASN A 33 5.68 2.01 8.31
N VAL A 34 5.89 2.12 9.63
CA VAL A 34 5.50 1.12 10.64
C VAL A 34 4.03 1.29 11.05
N ALA A 35 3.57 2.53 11.20
CA ALA A 35 2.21 2.85 11.63
C ALA A 35 1.14 2.49 10.58
N PHE A 36 1.51 2.50 9.29
CA PHE A 36 0.61 2.16 8.18
C PHE A 36 0.20 0.68 8.21
N PRO A 37 1.13 -0.29 8.23
CA PRO A 37 0.77 -1.71 8.38
C PRO A 37 0.13 -2.05 9.71
N PHE A 38 0.48 -1.37 10.82
CA PHE A 38 -0.06 -1.69 12.15
C PHE A 38 -1.59 -1.70 12.18
N GLY A 39 -2.23 -0.69 11.59
CA GLY A 39 -3.68 -0.60 11.50
C GLY A 39 -4.25 -1.79 10.74
N LEU A 40 -3.59 -2.22 9.67
CA LEU A 40 -4.01 -3.36 8.86
C LEU A 40 -3.83 -4.69 9.60
N PHE A 41 -2.73 -4.89 10.32
CA PHE A 41 -2.57 -6.04 11.22
C PHE A 41 -3.73 -6.13 12.22
N ARG A 42 -4.11 -5.01 12.83
CA ARG A 42 -5.21 -4.95 13.79
C ARG A 42 -6.57 -5.31 13.19
N HIS A 43 -6.86 -4.90 11.95
CA HIS A 43 -8.16 -5.15 11.30
C HIS A 43 -8.26 -6.50 10.60
N LEU A 44 -7.16 -6.99 10.05
CA LEU A 44 -7.13 -8.23 9.28
C LEU A 44 -6.92 -9.47 10.15
N THR A 45 -6.32 -9.32 11.34
CA THR A 45 -6.16 -10.45 12.27
C THR A 45 -7.50 -10.76 12.95
N THR A 46 -8.02 -11.94 12.70
CA THR A 46 -9.28 -12.44 13.27
C THR A 46 -9.09 -13.86 13.82
N GLU A 47 -10.14 -14.46 14.37
CA GLU A 47 -10.08 -15.87 14.80
C GLU A 47 -9.81 -16.85 13.64
N SER A 48 -10.16 -16.47 12.40
CA SER A 48 -10.00 -17.30 11.20
C SER A 48 -8.86 -16.85 10.27
N THR A 49 -8.28 -15.67 10.51
CA THR A 49 -7.32 -15.02 9.62
C THR A 49 -6.06 -14.63 10.39
N SER A 50 -4.90 -15.12 9.95
CA SER A 50 -3.59 -14.65 10.39
C SER A 50 -2.97 -13.69 9.37
N VAL A 51 -2.10 -12.80 9.84
CA VAL A 51 -1.37 -11.85 8.99
C VAL A 51 0.13 -12.02 9.22
N GLU A 52 0.88 -12.24 8.15
CA GLU A 52 2.34 -12.36 8.15
C GLU A 52 2.97 -11.22 7.36
N SER A 53 4.11 -10.72 7.83
CA SER A 53 4.87 -9.66 7.14
C SER A 53 5.91 -10.25 6.19
N ASP A 54 6.10 -9.63 5.01
CA ASP A 54 7.26 -9.90 4.14
C ASP A 54 8.55 -9.16 4.56
N TRP A 55 8.50 -8.42 5.68
CA TRP A 55 9.59 -7.66 6.28
C TRP A 55 10.16 -6.53 5.40
N TYR A 56 9.46 -6.10 4.34
CA TYR A 56 9.99 -5.19 3.31
C TYR A 56 11.38 -5.65 2.87
N GLY A 57 11.58 -6.97 2.77
CA GLY A 57 12.90 -7.57 2.60
C GLY A 57 13.71 -6.90 1.49
N ALA A 58 15.04 -6.99 1.56
CA ALA A 58 15.93 -6.49 0.50
C ALA A 58 15.59 -7.09 -0.89
N ARG A 59 14.83 -8.19 -0.91
CA ARG A 59 14.20 -8.79 -2.08
C ARG A 59 12.72 -9.06 -1.78
N LEU A 60 11.91 -9.06 -2.84
CA LEU A 60 10.55 -9.57 -2.78
C LEU A 60 10.60 -11.08 -2.46
N PRO A 61 9.56 -11.64 -1.80
CA PRO A 61 9.46 -13.09 -1.61
C PRO A 61 9.38 -13.83 -2.95
N GLU A 62 9.57 -15.14 -2.95
CA GLU A 62 9.44 -15.94 -4.16
C GLU A 62 7.95 -16.07 -4.55
N PRO A 63 7.55 -15.77 -5.81
CA PRO A 63 6.15 -15.81 -6.21
C PRO A 63 5.47 -17.18 -6.01
N GLU A 64 6.19 -18.27 -6.26
CA GLU A 64 5.67 -19.63 -6.08
C GLU A 64 5.32 -19.91 -4.61
N GLU A 65 6.19 -19.52 -3.69
CA GLU A 65 5.93 -19.62 -2.25
C GLU A 65 4.72 -18.77 -1.86
N VAL A 66 4.60 -17.56 -2.42
CA VAL A 66 3.48 -16.69 -2.09
C VAL A 66 2.15 -17.28 -2.55
N ASN A 67 2.12 -17.85 -3.76
CA ASN A 67 0.94 -18.46 -4.35
C ASN A 67 0.48 -19.73 -3.64
N ASP A 68 1.42 -20.51 -3.09
CA ASP A 68 1.12 -21.76 -2.37
C ASP A 68 0.64 -21.50 -0.93
N ARG A 69 1.24 -20.52 -0.25
CA ARG A 69 1.08 -20.35 1.21
C ARG A 69 -0.01 -19.36 1.62
N TYR A 70 -0.27 -18.33 0.81
CA TYR A 70 -1.08 -17.19 1.25
C TYR A 70 -2.40 -17.09 0.48
N SER A 71 -3.44 -16.63 1.16
CA SER A 71 -4.76 -16.42 0.55
C SER A 71 -4.87 -15.07 -0.16
N MET A 72 -4.01 -14.09 0.18
CA MET A 72 -3.98 -12.74 -0.39
C MET A 72 -2.65 -12.08 -0.08
N TYR A 73 -2.23 -11.16 -0.96
CA TYR A 73 -1.14 -10.23 -0.69
C TYR A 73 -1.65 -8.79 -0.55
N VAL A 74 -1.33 -8.14 0.57
CA VAL A 74 -1.73 -6.76 0.87
C VAL A 74 -0.53 -5.84 0.73
N LEU A 75 -0.73 -4.73 0.02
CA LEU A 75 0.27 -3.70 -0.26
C LEU A 75 -0.18 -2.37 0.37
N PRO A 76 0.20 -2.09 1.63
CA PRO A 76 0.09 -0.77 2.24
C PRO A 76 1.09 0.14 1.56
N MET A 77 0.60 1.18 0.89
CA MET A 77 1.43 2.10 0.12
C MET A 77 1.16 3.53 0.59
N ALA A 78 2.13 4.43 0.47
CA ALA A 78 2.09 5.78 1.02
C ALA A 78 2.10 6.85 -0.06
N ASN A 79 3.27 7.24 -0.55
CA ASN A 79 3.46 8.33 -1.51
C ASN A 79 4.23 7.85 -2.76
N ASP A 80 3.92 6.63 -3.19
CA ASP A 80 4.66 5.87 -4.19
C ASP A 80 4.41 6.30 -5.64
N PHE A 81 3.37 7.10 -5.91
CA PHE A 81 3.25 7.80 -7.21
C PHE A 81 4.20 8.99 -7.28
N GLY A 82 5.48 8.70 -7.50
CA GLY A 82 6.53 9.69 -7.67
C GLY A 82 7.82 9.09 -8.25
N GLY A 83 8.63 9.93 -8.90
CA GLY A 83 9.82 9.48 -9.64
C GLY A 83 10.81 8.66 -8.82
N HIS A 84 10.91 8.92 -7.51
CA HIS A 84 11.78 8.21 -6.57
C HIS A 84 11.45 6.72 -6.41
N PHE A 85 10.20 6.32 -6.68
CA PHE A 85 9.73 4.95 -6.48
C PHE A 85 9.61 4.15 -7.80
N THR A 86 9.88 4.77 -8.95
CA THR A 86 9.71 4.16 -10.29
C THR A 86 10.36 2.77 -10.42
N SER A 87 11.61 2.62 -9.97
CA SER A 87 12.33 1.35 -10.06
C SER A 87 11.74 0.26 -9.15
N GLU A 88 11.28 0.64 -7.96
CA GLU A 88 10.61 -0.24 -7.01
C GLU A 88 9.25 -0.67 -7.55
N MET A 89 8.46 0.29 -8.05
CA MET A 89 7.16 0.06 -8.66
C MET A 89 7.25 -0.92 -9.82
N ALA A 90 8.17 -0.71 -10.76
CA ALA A 90 8.37 -1.63 -11.89
C ALA A 90 8.78 -3.04 -11.43
N ARG A 91 9.54 -3.15 -10.33
CA ARG A 91 9.88 -4.46 -9.74
C ARG A 91 8.67 -5.13 -9.11
N MET A 92 7.84 -4.37 -8.39
CA MET A 92 6.59 -4.86 -7.82
C MET A 92 5.60 -5.28 -8.90
N THR A 93 5.47 -4.54 -10.00
CA THR A 93 4.62 -4.91 -11.15
C THR A 93 4.96 -6.31 -11.66
N ARG A 94 6.24 -6.57 -11.99
CA ARG A 94 6.68 -7.89 -12.45
C ARG A 94 6.42 -9.02 -11.45
N PHE A 95 6.45 -8.70 -10.16
CA PHE A 95 6.16 -9.67 -9.12
C PHE A 95 4.66 -9.97 -9.04
N ILE A 96 3.80 -8.94 -9.05
CA ILE A 96 2.34 -9.06 -9.01
C ILE A 96 1.81 -9.85 -10.22
N GLU A 97 2.41 -9.65 -11.40
CA GLU A 97 2.05 -10.40 -12.62
C GLU A 97 2.23 -11.92 -12.45
N GLN A 98 3.17 -12.37 -11.61
CA GLN A 98 3.45 -13.78 -11.33
C GLN A 98 2.56 -14.38 -10.23
N LEU A 99 1.80 -13.55 -9.50
CA LEU A 99 0.92 -14.04 -8.45
C LEU A 99 -0.37 -14.60 -9.03
N THR A 100 -0.90 -15.66 -8.43
CA THR A 100 -2.21 -16.24 -8.77
C THR A 100 -3.27 -15.91 -7.73
N ILE A 101 -2.86 -15.33 -6.61
CA ILE A 101 -3.71 -14.93 -5.49
C ILE A 101 -4.17 -13.47 -5.63
N PRO A 102 -5.25 -13.06 -4.93
CA PRO A 102 -5.67 -11.66 -4.87
C PRO A 102 -4.57 -10.73 -4.34
N VAL A 103 -4.49 -9.51 -4.89
CA VAL A 103 -3.54 -8.47 -4.46
C VAL A 103 -4.28 -7.18 -4.15
N ALA A 104 -4.26 -6.73 -2.90
CA ALA A 104 -4.96 -5.52 -2.47
C ALA A 104 -3.98 -4.36 -2.20
N VAL A 105 -4.08 -3.28 -2.96
CA VAL A 105 -3.36 -2.02 -2.68
C VAL A 105 -4.21 -1.13 -1.78
N VAL A 106 -3.62 -0.70 -0.66
CA VAL A 106 -4.31 0.05 0.39
C VAL A 106 -3.60 1.37 0.65
N GLY A 107 -4.26 2.46 0.27
CA GLY A 107 -3.86 3.82 0.65
C GLY A 107 -2.73 4.41 -0.19
N ILE A 108 -2.51 3.93 -1.42
CA ILE A 108 -1.47 4.50 -2.30
C ILE A 108 -1.76 5.97 -2.63
N GLY A 109 -0.72 6.79 -2.65
CA GLY A 109 -0.80 8.23 -2.90
C GLY A 109 0.35 8.75 -3.75
N GLY A 110 0.22 10.00 -4.21
CA GLY A 110 1.32 10.78 -4.80
C GLY A 110 1.54 12.10 -4.07
N ALA A 111 2.80 12.54 -3.98
CA ALA A 111 3.17 13.82 -3.38
C ALA A 111 3.06 14.95 -4.41
N PHE A 112 1.83 15.26 -4.82
CA PHE A 112 1.51 16.29 -5.82
C PHE A 112 1.23 17.66 -5.18
N ALA A 113 1.37 18.73 -5.96
CA ALA A 113 0.90 20.06 -5.57
C ALA A 113 -0.63 20.07 -5.53
N ILE A 114 -1.23 20.73 -4.53
CA ILE A 114 -2.68 20.69 -4.28
C ILE A 114 -3.51 21.14 -5.50
N ASP A 115 -2.95 22.07 -6.26
CA ASP A 115 -3.50 22.71 -7.45
C ASP A 115 -2.94 22.14 -8.77
N ASP A 116 -2.23 21.00 -8.73
CA ASP A 116 -1.72 20.33 -9.92
C ASP A 116 -2.89 20.05 -10.89
N PRO A 117 -2.85 20.59 -12.13
CA PRO A 117 -3.91 20.39 -13.11
C PRO A 117 -3.84 19.00 -13.77
N PHE A 118 -2.73 18.28 -13.63
CA PHE A 118 -2.47 16.99 -14.28
C PHE A 118 -2.63 17.02 -15.82
N ASP A 119 -2.32 18.16 -16.45
CA ASP A 119 -2.41 18.38 -17.90
C ASP A 119 -1.12 18.00 -18.67
N ALA A 120 -0.01 17.88 -17.95
CA ALA A 120 1.28 17.45 -18.48
C ALA A 120 1.62 16.03 -18.02
N PRO A 121 2.19 15.18 -18.91
CA PRO A 121 2.62 13.84 -18.55
C PRO A 121 3.75 13.90 -17.53
N LYS A 122 3.70 13.03 -16.52
CA LYS A 122 4.79 12.87 -15.55
C LYS A 122 5.74 11.77 -16.01
N PRO A 123 7.04 11.86 -15.68
CA PRO A 123 8.05 10.88 -16.15
C PRO A 123 7.79 9.42 -15.75
N PHE A 124 6.93 9.19 -14.75
CA PHE A 124 6.60 7.88 -14.21
C PHE A 124 5.20 7.37 -14.59
N ASP A 125 4.44 8.10 -15.43
CA ASP A 125 3.06 7.74 -15.80
C ASP A 125 2.97 6.34 -16.40
N GLY A 126 3.91 5.97 -17.27
CA GLY A 126 3.94 4.64 -17.89
C GLY A 126 4.05 3.52 -16.84
N VAL A 127 5.02 3.65 -15.93
CA VAL A 127 5.23 2.67 -14.85
C VAL A 127 4.06 2.63 -13.87
N ALA A 128 3.46 3.78 -13.58
CA ALA A 128 2.25 3.86 -12.76
C ALA A 128 1.08 3.10 -13.39
N LYS A 129 0.87 3.26 -14.71
CA LYS A 129 -0.18 2.53 -15.44
C LYS A 129 0.06 1.03 -15.46
N ASP A 130 1.29 0.60 -15.71
CA ASP A 130 1.65 -0.82 -15.69
C ASP A 130 1.37 -1.45 -14.31
N PHE A 131 1.75 -0.74 -13.24
CA PHE A 131 1.45 -1.17 -11.87
C PHE A 131 -0.05 -1.23 -11.58
N ILE A 132 -0.80 -0.18 -11.90
CA ILE A 132 -2.25 -0.13 -11.69
C ILE A 132 -2.95 -1.27 -12.42
N ASN A 133 -2.59 -1.52 -13.68
CA ASN A 133 -3.19 -2.59 -14.48
C ASN A 133 -2.87 -3.97 -13.89
N ALA A 134 -1.62 -4.23 -13.50
CA ALA A 134 -1.23 -5.49 -12.86
C ALA A 134 -1.99 -5.74 -11.54
N VAL A 135 -2.27 -4.69 -10.77
CA VAL A 135 -3.10 -4.80 -9.55
C VAL A 135 -4.56 -5.08 -9.90
N LEU A 136 -5.13 -4.41 -10.91
CA LEU A 136 -6.53 -4.59 -11.31
C LEU A 136 -6.81 -5.95 -11.97
N GLU A 137 -5.80 -6.64 -12.50
CA GLU A 137 -5.90 -8.05 -12.88
C GLU A 137 -6.09 -8.99 -11.66
N ARG A 138 -5.77 -8.51 -10.46
CA ARG A 138 -5.80 -9.28 -9.20
C ARG A 138 -6.77 -8.71 -8.14
N SER A 139 -7.42 -7.58 -8.42
CA SER A 139 -8.32 -6.87 -7.51
C SER A 139 -9.42 -6.15 -8.28
N SER A 140 -10.59 -6.00 -7.65
CA SER A 140 -11.69 -5.21 -8.22
C SER A 140 -11.40 -3.71 -8.24
N LEU A 141 -10.59 -3.19 -7.32
CA LEU A 141 -10.28 -1.76 -7.20
C LEU A 141 -8.98 -1.51 -6.41
N ILE A 142 -8.47 -0.28 -6.53
CA ILE A 142 -7.31 0.23 -5.79
C ILE A 142 -7.77 1.23 -4.72
N GLY A 143 -7.30 1.08 -3.48
CA GLY A 143 -7.54 2.05 -2.41
C GLY A 143 -6.54 3.22 -2.45
N LEU A 144 -7.02 4.46 -2.57
CA LEU A 144 -6.20 5.67 -2.61
C LEU A 144 -6.21 6.43 -1.29
N ARG A 145 -5.08 7.10 -1.01
CA ARG A 145 -4.89 7.90 0.21
C ARG A 145 -5.72 9.17 0.27
N GLY A 146 -6.02 9.78 -0.88
CA GLY A 146 -6.71 11.07 -0.94
C GLY A 146 -7.10 11.49 -2.35
N GLU A 147 -7.99 12.48 -2.42
CA GLU A 147 -8.62 12.99 -3.65
C GLU A 147 -7.63 13.44 -4.72
N ILE A 148 -6.50 14.04 -4.31
CA ILE A 148 -5.47 14.49 -5.25
C ILE A 148 -4.87 13.34 -6.06
N THR A 149 -4.76 12.16 -5.45
CA THR A 149 -4.31 10.95 -6.15
C THR A 149 -5.42 10.40 -7.05
N GLY A 150 -6.68 10.56 -6.65
CA GLY A 150 -7.85 10.25 -7.50
C GLY A 150 -7.82 11.05 -8.79
N ARG A 151 -7.63 12.38 -8.70
CA ARG A 151 -7.49 13.27 -9.87
C ARG A 151 -6.34 12.88 -10.79
N TYR A 152 -5.21 12.46 -10.21
CA TYR A 152 -4.08 11.92 -10.99
C TYR A 152 -4.46 10.62 -11.72
N LEU A 153 -5.17 9.69 -11.08
CA LEU A 153 -5.62 8.46 -11.75
C LEU A 153 -6.63 8.75 -12.86
N GLU A 154 -7.54 9.71 -12.64
CA GLU A 154 -8.48 10.16 -13.67
C GLU A 154 -7.77 10.75 -14.89
N SER A 155 -6.71 11.55 -14.69
CA SER A 155 -5.93 12.09 -15.81
C SER A 155 -5.20 11.01 -16.62
N LEU A 156 -4.92 9.85 -16.01
CA LEU A 156 -4.37 8.67 -16.68
C LEU A 156 -5.42 7.79 -17.39
N GLY A 157 -6.71 8.11 -17.22
CA GLY A 157 -7.85 7.41 -17.83
C GLY A 157 -8.53 6.38 -16.94
N TYR A 158 -8.23 6.35 -15.64
CA TYR A 158 -8.95 5.51 -14.67
C TYR A 158 -10.21 6.21 -14.15
N THR A 159 -11.09 5.47 -13.47
CA THR A 159 -12.44 5.95 -13.13
C THR A 159 -12.73 5.60 -11.68
N ALA A 160 -13.18 6.58 -10.91
CA ALA A 160 -13.59 6.38 -9.52
C ALA A 160 -14.71 5.33 -9.42
N GLU A 161 -14.69 4.54 -8.34
CA GLU A 161 -15.59 3.42 -8.04
C GLU A 161 -15.57 2.24 -9.03
N GLN A 162 -14.89 2.37 -10.17
CA GLN A 162 -14.62 1.27 -11.10
C GLN A 162 -13.20 0.74 -10.98
N HIS A 163 -12.21 1.64 -10.96
CA HIS A 163 -10.79 1.29 -10.91
C HIS A 163 -10.18 1.63 -9.54
N PHE A 164 -10.69 2.64 -8.85
CA PHE A 164 -10.15 3.07 -7.56
C PHE A 164 -11.23 3.65 -6.64
N ARG A 165 -10.93 3.70 -5.34
CA ARG A 165 -11.73 4.40 -4.32
C ARG A 165 -10.81 5.18 -3.39
N VAL A 166 -11.19 6.39 -3.02
CA VAL A 166 -10.50 7.15 -1.97
C VAL A 166 -10.92 6.61 -0.60
N ILE A 167 -9.96 6.10 0.17
CA ILE A 167 -10.18 5.43 1.47
C ILE A 167 -9.51 6.14 2.65
N GLY A 168 -8.79 7.23 2.38
CA GLY A 168 -8.04 7.98 3.38
C GLY A 168 -6.69 7.33 3.73
N ASP A 169 -6.00 7.92 4.71
CA ASP A 169 -4.72 7.43 5.20
C ASP A 169 -4.89 6.20 6.11
N PRO A 170 -4.28 5.04 5.78
CA PRO A 170 -4.40 3.83 6.60
C PRO A 170 -3.92 3.97 8.06
N THR A 171 -3.10 4.98 8.37
CA THR A 171 -2.71 5.28 9.77
C THR A 171 -3.90 5.61 10.65
N LEU A 172 -5.00 6.12 10.08
CA LEU A 172 -6.24 6.40 10.81
C LEU A 172 -6.95 5.11 11.25
N TYR A 173 -6.61 3.96 10.65
CA TYR A 173 -7.23 2.68 10.99
C TYR A 173 -6.75 2.15 12.34
N ASN A 174 -5.68 2.70 12.91
CA ASN A 174 -5.14 2.31 14.21
C ASN A 174 -6.15 2.36 15.36
N LEU A 175 -7.09 3.32 15.31
CA LEU A 175 -8.16 3.47 16.30
C LEU A 175 -9.47 2.78 15.90
N GLY A 176 -9.47 2.09 14.75
CA GLY A 176 -10.59 1.33 14.21
C GLY A 176 -11.91 2.11 14.17
N PRO A 177 -13.06 1.45 14.35
CA PRO A 177 -14.37 2.10 14.28
C PRO A 177 -14.63 3.10 15.42
N THR A 178 -13.72 3.19 16.40
CA THR A 178 -13.81 4.11 17.54
C THR A 178 -13.03 5.40 17.35
N LEU A 179 -12.44 5.64 16.17
CA LEU A 179 -11.73 6.88 15.87
C LEU A 179 -12.68 8.08 16.03
N GLN A 180 -12.35 8.98 16.95
CA GLN A 180 -13.04 10.26 17.10
C GLN A 180 -12.25 11.33 16.35
N THR A 181 -12.84 11.88 15.29
CA THR A 181 -12.29 13.04 14.61
C THR A 181 -12.84 14.31 15.25
N GLY A 182 -11.97 15.27 15.56
CA GLY A 182 -12.42 16.61 15.96
C GLY A 182 -13.15 17.34 14.80
N PRO A 183 -13.87 18.42 15.08
CA PRO A 183 -14.49 19.23 14.03
C PRO A 183 -13.43 19.73 13.05
N SER A 184 -13.78 19.77 11.75
CA SER A 184 -12.90 20.33 10.72
C SER A 184 -12.70 21.82 10.99
N ASN A 185 -11.48 22.22 11.35
CA ASN A 185 -11.12 23.63 11.43
C ASN A 185 -10.89 24.15 10.00
N THR A 186 -11.97 24.37 9.24
CA THR A 186 -11.94 25.11 7.99
C THR A 186 -11.83 26.60 8.30
N ALA A 187 -10.70 27.02 8.86
CA ALA A 187 -10.31 28.42 8.81
C ALA A 187 -9.74 28.65 7.40
N PRO A 188 -10.29 29.59 6.61
CA PRO A 188 -9.68 29.96 5.34
C PRO A 188 -8.28 30.52 5.63
N ILE A 189 -7.28 29.97 4.94
CA ILE A 189 -5.92 30.53 4.87
C ILE A 189 -5.97 31.73 3.92
#